data_AF-A0A374TDJ1-F1
#
_entry.id   AF-A0A374TDJ1-F1
#
_cell.length_a   1.000
_cell.length_b   1.000
_cell.length_c   1.000
_cell.angle_alpha   90.00
_cell.angle_beta   90.00
_cell.angle_gamma   90.00
#
_symmetry.space_group_name_H-M   'P 1'
#
loop_
_entity.id
_entity.type
_entity.pdbx_description
1 polymer ?
#
loop_
_entity_poly.entity_id
_entity_poly.type
_entity_poly.pdbx_seq_one_letter_code
_entity_poly.pdbx_strand_id
1 'polypeptide(L)'
;MKKQNETDNQRRESTIDKYFDRTADGYKVWVEGNEEDRNFLQIAAETTGDTDEEGNQGYDFHIAYSGKSSVLADGIFQDMKRDEFIRSLILTAARKFLMDK
;
A
#
# COMPACT_ATOMS: atom_id res chain seq x y z
N MET A 1 -4.46 43.32 17.31
CA MET A 1 -5.43 42.37 16.71
C MET A 1 -4.78 41.00 16.64
N LYS A 2 -5.62 39.96 16.67
CA LYS A 2 -5.32 38.59 17.10
C LYS A 2 -4.22 37.88 16.29
N LYS A 3 -3.45 37.05 17.00
CA LYS A 3 -2.48 36.07 16.49
C LYS A 3 -3.11 35.22 15.38
N GLN A 4 -2.49 35.20 14.21
CA GLN A 4 -2.67 34.12 13.25
C GLN A 4 -1.89 32.92 13.79
N ASN A 5 -2.59 31.84 14.11
CA ASN A 5 -1.97 30.56 14.41
C ASN A 5 -1.48 29.99 13.08
N GLU A 6 -0.20 30.18 12.80
CA GLU A 6 0.55 29.30 11.89
C GLU A 6 0.58 27.92 12.56
N THR A 7 -0.47 27.12 12.38
CA THR A 7 -0.30 25.68 12.54
C THR A 7 0.59 25.25 11.40
N ASP A 8 1.85 24.99 11.74
CA ASP A 8 2.79 24.19 10.99
C ASP A 8 2.08 22.92 10.47
N ASN A 9 1.45 23.00 9.30
CA ASN A 9 1.16 21.84 8.45
C ASN A 9 2.51 21.40 7.88
N GLN A 10 3.42 20.96 8.74
CA GLN A 10 4.59 20.21 8.35
C GLN A 10 4.09 18.84 7.90
N ARG A 11 3.58 18.79 6.66
CA ARG A 11 3.32 17.52 5.97
C ARG A 11 4.58 16.69 6.14
N ARG A 12 4.45 15.57 6.84
CA ARG A 12 5.58 14.68 7.05
C ARG A 12 6.00 14.20 5.66
N GLU A 13 7.26 14.41 5.29
CA GLU A 13 7.77 13.91 4.01
C GLU A 13 7.61 12.39 4.02
N SER A 14 6.83 11.86 3.05
CA SER A 14 6.55 10.43 2.96
C SER A 14 7.86 9.67 2.94
N THR A 15 8.03 8.76 3.90
CA THR A 15 9.24 7.93 3.93
C THR A 15 9.07 6.69 3.08
N ILE A 16 7.82 6.32 2.80
CA ILE A 16 7.49 5.21 1.91
C ILE A 16 8.10 5.36 0.54
N ASP A 17 8.01 6.53 -0.11
CA ASP A 17 8.54 6.72 -1.46
C ASP A 17 10.02 6.27 -1.56
N LYS A 18 10.85 6.67 -0.58
CA LYS A 18 12.29 6.35 -0.56
C LYS A 18 12.56 4.84 -0.41
N TYR A 19 11.77 4.13 0.40
CA TYR A 19 11.92 2.69 0.57
C TYR A 19 11.26 1.90 -0.56
N PHE A 20 10.12 2.37 -1.03
CA PHE A 20 9.32 1.73 -2.06
C PHE A 20 10.01 1.78 -3.41
N ASP A 21 10.49 2.95 -3.83
CA ASP A 21 11.23 3.12 -5.08
C ASP A 21 12.46 2.22 -5.13
N ARG A 22 13.24 2.19 -4.03
CA ARG A 22 14.42 1.33 -3.93
C ARG A 22 14.09 -0.16 -4.07
N THR A 23 12.93 -0.58 -3.56
CA THR A 23 12.51 -1.99 -3.65
C THR A 23 11.91 -2.30 -5.03
N ALA A 24 11.17 -1.35 -5.60
CA ALA A 24 10.62 -1.43 -6.96
C ALA A 24 11.72 -1.52 -8.03
N ASP A 25 12.81 -0.76 -7.89
CA ASP A 25 13.98 -0.86 -8.76
C ASP A 25 14.64 -2.25 -8.67
N GLY A 26 14.71 -2.82 -7.46
CA GLY A 26 15.18 -4.20 -7.25
C GLY A 26 14.30 -5.23 -7.95
N TYR A 27 12.97 -5.06 -7.89
CA TYR A 27 12.03 -5.91 -8.62
C TYR A 27 12.18 -5.78 -10.13
N LYS A 28 12.37 -4.56 -10.65
CA LYS A 28 12.58 -4.33 -12.08
C LYS A 28 13.78 -5.10 -12.62
N VAL A 29 14.90 -5.09 -11.89
CA VAL A 29 16.09 -5.91 -12.24
C VAL A 29 15.76 -7.41 -12.22
N TRP A 30 14.95 -7.87 -11.27
CA TRP A 30 14.53 -9.27 -11.21
C TRP A 30 13.56 -9.68 -12.32
N VAL A 31 12.80 -8.73 -12.88
CA VAL A 31 11.91 -8.94 -14.02
C VAL A 31 12.67 -8.90 -15.34
N GLU A 32 13.61 -7.98 -15.49
CA GLU A 32 14.39 -7.81 -16.71
C GLU A 32 15.39 -8.95 -16.91
N GLY A 33 15.86 -9.59 -15.83
CA GLY A 33 16.67 -10.82 -15.88
C GLY A 33 15.87 -12.12 -15.82
N ASN A 34 14.55 -12.09 -16.01
CA ASN A 34 13.64 -13.18 -15.63
C ASN A 34 13.40 -14.20 -16.75
N GLU A 35 14.10 -15.33 -16.71
CA GLU A 35 13.78 -16.51 -17.54
C GLU A 35 12.66 -17.39 -16.93
N GLU A 36 12.15 -17.08 -15.72
CA GLU A 36 11.33 -17.98 -14.89
C GLU A 36 9.90 -17.49 -14.58
N ASP A 37 9.30 -16.60 -15.37
CA ASP A 37 7.86 -16.24 -15.26
C ASP A 37 7.43 -15.75 -13.85
N ARG A 38 8.35 -15.15 -13.08
CA ARG A 38 8.12 -14.70 -11.69
C ARG A 38 7.04 -13.62 -11.59
N ASN A 39 6.30 -13.64 -10.48
CA ASN A 39 5.21 -12.71 -10.16
C ASN A 39 5.52 -12.03 -8.83
N PHE A 40 5.30 -10.72 -8.72
CA PHE A 40 5.52 -9.98 -7.49
C PHE A 40 4.41 -8.97 -7.23
N LEU A 41 4.19 -8.71 -5.95
CA LEU A 41 3.27 -7.70 -5.44
C LEU A 41 3.93 -7.08 -4.22
N GLN A 42 4.14 -5.78 -4.26
CA GLN A 42 4.60 -4.98 -3.14
C GLN A 42 3.51 -3.96 -2.79
N ILE A 43 3.19 -3.87 -1.50
CA ILE A 43 2.22 -2.93 -0.95
C ILE A 43 2.88 -2.23 0.21
N ALA A 44 2.77 -0.90 0.27
CA ALA A 44 3.22 -0.09 1.40
C ALA A 44 2.17 0.98 1.72
N ALA A 45 1.94 1.21 3.02
CA ALA A 45 1.03 2.23 3.51
C ALA A 45 1.63 2.95 4.73
N GLU A 46 1.62 4.28 4.73
CA GLU A 46 2.12 5.12 5.82
C GLU A 46 1.06 6.16 6.15
N THR A 47 0.81 6.37 7.44
CA THR A 47 -0.04 7.48 7.87
C THR A 47 0.72 8.78 7.70
N THR A 48 0.13 9.72 6.98
CA THR A 48 0.76 11.03 6.70
C THR A 48 0.85 11.91 7.96
N GLY A 49 0.02 11.60 8.96
CA GLY A 49 -0.17 12.44 10.15
C GLY A 49 -1.15 13.58 9.92
N ASP A 50 -1.54 13.83 8.68
CA ASP A 50 -2.55 14.80 8.29
C ASP A 50 -3.95 14.20 8.42
N THR A 51 -4.91 15.04 8.80
CA THR A 51 -6.33 14.72 8.79
C THR A 51 -7.01 15.54 7.69
N ASP A 52 -7.90 14.92 6.92
CA ASP A 52 -8.73 15.65 5.95
C ASP A 52 -9.74 16.58 6.65
N GLU A 53 -10.50 17.36 5.87
CA GLU A 53 -11.50 18.30 6.39
C GLU A 53 -12.60 17.63 7.23
N GLU A 54 -12.80 16.31 7.07
CA GLU A 54 -13.76 15.51 7.80
C GLU A 54 -13.14 14.81 9.02
N GLY A 55 -11.84 14.98 9.25
CA GLY A 55 -11.12 14.36 10.36
C GLY A 55 -10.71 12.90 10.11
N ASN A 56 -10.74 12.44 8.86
CA ASN A 56 -10.18 11.14 8.49
C ASN A 56 -8.66 11.25 8.32
N GLN A 57 -7.94 10.29 8.88
CA GLN A 57 -6.49 10.25 8.78
C GLN A 57 -6.06 9.96 7.33
N GLY A 58 -5.28 10.86 6.75
CA GLY A 58 -4.68 10.69 5.44
C GLY A 58 -3.59 9.63 5.46
N TYR A 59 -3.53 8.83 4.40
CA TYR A 59 -2.51 7.79 4.23
C TYR A 59 -1.91 7.87 2.82
N ASP A 60 -0.59 7.71 2.74
CA ASP A 60 0.09 7.43 1.47
C ASP A 60 0.04 5.92 1.24
N PHE A 61 -0.42 5.50 0.06
CA PHE A 61 -0.62 4.10 -0.29
C PHE A 61 -0.01 3.78 -1.65
N HIS A 62 0.97 2.89 -1.66
CA HIS A 62 1.74 2.53 -2.85
C HIS A 62 1.61 1.04 -3.13
N ILE A 63 1.35 0.72 -4.40
CA ILE A 63 1.32 -0.64 -4.93
C ILE A 63 2.18 -0.73 -6.18
N ALA A 64 3.07 -1.72 -6.21
CA ALA A 64 3.92 -2.06 -7.35
C ALA A 64 3.78 -3.56 -7.59
N TYR A 65 3.62 -3.95 -8.85
CA TYR A 65 3.35 -5.34 -9.21
C TYR A 65 3.82 -5.66 -10.62
N SER A 66 4.10 -6.94 -10.86
CA SER A 66 4.14 -7.53 -12.20
C SER A 66 3.80 -9.01 -12.11
N GLY A 67 3.21 -9.52 -13.17
CA GLY A 67 2.83 -10.93 -13.29
C GLY A 67 1.34 -11.12 -13.58
N LYS A 68 0.90 -12.36 -13.44
CA LYS A 68 -0.46 -12.81 -13.73
C LYS A 68 -1.32 -12.65 -12.49
N SER A 69 -2.44 -11.96 -12.63
CA SER A 69 -3.39 -11.74 -11.53
C SER A 69 -3.88 -13.05 -10.90
N SER A 70 -4.07 -14.11 -11.70
CA SER A 70 -4.47 -15.43 -11.21
C SER A 70 -3.45 -16.04 -10.26
N VAL A 71 -2.15 -15.95 -10.57
CA VAL A 71 -1.07 -16.51 -9.74
C VAL A 71 -0.98 -15.75 -8.41
N LEU A 72 -1.04 -14.42 -8.46
CA LEU A 72 -1.02 -13.60 -7.25
C LEU A 72 -2.26 -13.84 -6.39
N ALA A 73 -3.44 -13.98 -7.01
CA ALA A 73 -4.68 -14.28 -6.29
C ALA A 73 -4.64 -15.65 -5.60
N ASP A 74 -4.13 -16.68 -6.28
CA ASP A 74 -3.96 -18.01 -5.68
C ASP A 74 -2.98 -17.97 -4.49
N GLY A 75 -1.88 -17.23 -4.62
CA GLY A 75 -0.93 -17.00 -3.52
C GLY A 75 -1.59 -16.33 -2.31
N ILE A 76 -2.30 -15.21 -2.53
CA ILE A 76 -3.07 -14.51 -1.49
C ILE A 76 -4.07 -15.46 -0.84
N PHE A 77 -4.80 -16.26 -1.62
CA PHE A 77 -5.76 -17.22 -1.09
C PHE A 77 -5.13 -18.27 -0.17
N GLN A 78 -3.94 -18.80 -0.52
CA GLN A 78 -3.23 -19.73 0.35
C GLN A 78 -2.76 -19.06 1.64
N ASP A 79 -2.25 -17.82 1.56
CA ASP A 79 -1.83 -17.08 2.75
C ASP A 79 -3.01 -16.74 3.66
N MET A 80 -4.16 -16.34 3.10
CA MET A 80 -5.40 -16.13 3.86
C MET A 80 -5.87 -17.39 4.60
N LYS A 81 -5.52 -18.61 4.16
CA LYS A 81 -5.83 -19.81 4.94
C LYS A 81 -4.96 -19.93 6.18
N ARG A 82 -3.69 -19.54 6.06
CA ARG A 82 -2.61 -19.78 7.03
C ARG A 82 -2.45 -18.63 8.03
N ASP A 83 -2.74 -17.40 7.62
CA ASP A 83 -2.51 -16.18 8.38
C ASP A 83 -3.83 -15.42 8.60
N GLU A 84 -4.20 -15.24 9.87
CA GLU A 84 -5.43 -14.56 10.26
C GLU A 84 -5.37 -13.05 9.99
N PHE A 85 -4.21 -12.42 10.16
CA PHE A 85 -4.04 -10.99 9.93
C PHE A 85 -4.24 -10.68 8.43
N ILE A 86 -3.58 -11.42 7.54
CA ILE A 86 -3.75 -11.27 6.08
C ILE A 86 -5.20 -11.55 5.67
N ARG A 87 -5.82 -12.61 6.20
CA ARG A 87 -7.22 -12.91 5.94
C ARG A 87 -8.15 -11.77 6.37
N SER A 88 -7.95 -11.22 7.57
CA SER A 88 -8.75 -10.12 8.08
C SER A 88 -8.57 -8.85 7.26
N LEU A 89 -7.32 -8.52 6.88
CA LEU A 89 -6.98 -7.40 6.02
C LEU A 89 -7.73 -7.45 4.68
N ILE A 90 -7.61 -8.56 3.95
CA ILE A 90 -8.23 -8.72 2.63
C ILE A 90 -9.77 -8.71 2.72
N LEU A 91 -10.35 -9.40 3.70
CA LEU A 91 -11.80 -9.42 3.89
C LEU A 91 -12.36 -8.05 4.26
N THR A 92 -11.64 -7.27 5.06
CA THR A 92 -12.04 -5.91 5.43
C THR A 92 -12.01 -4.98 4.21
N ALA A 93 -10.94 -5.02 3.42
CA ALA A 93 -10.82 -4.25 2.19
C ALA A 93 -11.93 -4.62 1.18
N ALA A 94 -12.17 -5.92 0.98
CA ALA A 94 -13.22 -6.41 0.09
C ALA A 94 -14.63 -6.00 0.54
N ARG A 95 -14.92 -6.07 1.85
CA ARG A 95 -16.20 -5.61 2.41
C ARG A 95 -16.41 -4.12 2.17
N LYS A 96 -15.44 -3.27 2.48
CA LYS A 96 -15.51 -1.83 2.22
C LYS A 96 -15.83 -1.56 0.75
N PHE A 97 -15.04 -2.14 -0.17
CA PHE A 97 -15.25 -1.97 -1.62
C PHE A 97 -16.63 -2.45 -2.12
N LEU A 98 -17.15 -3.55 -1.57
CA LEU A 98 -18.43 -4.11 -2.00
C LEU A 98 -19.64 -3.45 -1.33
N MET A 99 -19.49 -2.91 -0.12
CA MET A 99 -20.56 -2.33 0.70
C MET A 99 -20.68 -0.80 0.58
N ASP A 100 -19.64 -0.09 0.15
CA ASP A 100 -19.69 1.35 -0.18
C ASP A 100 -20.35 1.62 -1.56
N LYS A 101 -21.44 0.91 -1.86
CA LYS A 101 -22.27 1.12 -3.06
C LYS A 101 -23.58 1.82 -2.74
#